data_AF-A0A370LTK3-F1
#
_entry.id   AF-A0A370LTK3-F1
#
_cell.length_a   1.000
_cell.length_b   1.000
_cell.length_c   1.000
_cell.angle_alpha   90.00
_cell.angle_beta   90.00
_cell.angle_gamma   90.00
#
_symmetry.space_group_name_H-M   'P 1'
#
loop_
_entity.id
_entity.type
_entity.pdbx_description
1 polymer ?
#
loop_
_entity_poly.entity_id
_entity_poly.type
_entity_poly.pdbx_seq_one_letter_code
_entity_poly.pdbx_strand_id
1 'polypeptide(L)'
;MINTPWGRAQHSNNIARGITFYSTASHGGFKLSDTRRLEMPSPFREEDTWAGGNWYEEDCDSALVIYCFPQFFPENQVKAAENMLRSYKPHLMKDK
;
A
#
# COMPACT_ATOMS: atom_id res chain seq x y z
N MET A 1 11.59 0.44 -17.89
CA MET A 1 10.77 1.50 -17.26
C MET A 1 9.40 0.93 -16.97
N ILE A 2 8.80 1.24 -15.83
CA ILE A 2 7.50 0.71 -15.42
C ILE A 2 6.39 1.72 -15.75
N ASN A 3 5.26 1.21 -16.25
CA ASN A 3 4.02 1.98 -16.31
C ASN A 3 3.25 1.75 -15.02
N THR A 4 2.94 2.84 -14.33
CA THR A 4 2.08 2.87 -13.14
C THR A 4 0.67 3.29 -13.56
N PRO A 5 -0.33 3.18 -12.67
CA PRO A 5 -1.67 3.72 -12.88
C PRO A 5 -1.66 5.24 -13.15
N TRP A 6 -0.63 5.96 -12.69
CA TRP A 6 -0.46 7.40 -12.84
C TRP A 6 0.47 7.79 -14.00
N GLY A 7 0.81 6.83 -14.87
CA GLY A 7 1.69 7.06 -16.01
C GLY A 7 3.09 6.49 -15.80
N ARG A 8 4.09 7.04 -16.51
CA ARG A 8 5.45 6.50 -16.49
C ARG A 8 6.15 6.91 -15.19
N ALA A 9 6.63 5.93 -14.41
CA ALA A 9 7.35 6.22 -13.17
C ALA A 9 8.60 7.06 -13.44
N GLN A 10 8.81 8.06 -12.60
CA GLN A 10 10.02 8.90 -12.57
C GLN A 10 10.96 8.46 -11.46
N HIS A 11 10.41 7.95 -10.35
CA HIS A 11 11.18 7.43 -9.23
C HIS A 11 10.64 6.07 -8.78
N SER A 12 11.54 5.31 -8.16
CA SER A 12 11.21 4.04 -7.51
C SER A 12 12.02 3.92 -6.22
N ASN A 13 11.36 3.51 -5.14
CA ASN A 13 12.00 3.17 -3.88
C ASN A 13 11.68 1.72 -3.51
N ASN A 14 12.70 0.87 -3.49
CA ASN A 14 12.54 -0.55 -3.13
C ASN A 14 12.55 -0.68 -1.61
N ILE A 15 11.38 -0.97 -1.03
CA ILE A 15 11.20 -1.09 0.41
C ILE A 15 11.64 -2.47 0.90
N ALA A 16 11.17 -3.51 0.21
CA ALA A 16 11.49 -4.90 0.49
C ALA A 16 11.30 -5.74 -0.77
N ARG A 17 11.71 -7.01 -0.73
CA ARG A 17 11.44 -7.94 -1.83
C ARG A 17 9.93 -8.04 -2.08
N GLY A 18 9.51 -7.60 -3.28
CA GLY A 18 8.11 -7.60 -3.70
C GLY A 18 7.29 -6.42 -3.20
N ILE A 19 7.92 -5.38 -2.64
CA ILE A 19 7.29 -4.13 -2.22
C ILE A 19 8.13 -2.95 -2.75
N THR A 20 7.60 -2.25 -3.74
CA THR A 20 8.27 -1.07 -4.33
C THR A 20 7.29 0.09 -4.38
N PHE A 21 7.72 1.24 -3.90
CA PHE A 21 7.01 2.49 -4.10
C PHE A 21 7.43 3.10 -5.44
N TYR A 22 6.47 3.54 -6.24
CA TYR A 22 6.72 4.27 -7.48
C TYR A 22 6.05 5.62 -7.41
N SER A 23 6.69 6.64 -7.98
CA SER A 23 6.08 7.96 -8.11
C SER A 23 6.31 8.59 -9.48
N THR A 24 5.38 9.46 -9.81
CA THR A 24 5.37 10.40 -10.92
C THR A 24 5.37 11.82 -10.36
N ALA A 25 5.30 12.83 -11.22
CA ALA A 25 5.20 14.22 -10.83
C ALA A 25 3.86 14.55 -10.17
N SER A 26 2.83 13.73 -10.39
CA SER A 26 1.48 13.96 -9.87
C SER A 26 1.13 13.06 -8.69
N HIS A 27 1.39 11.76 -8.81
CA HIS A 27 0.98 10.75 -7.83
C HIS A 27 2.02 9.62 -7.71
N GLY A 28 1.88 8.84 -6.64
CA GLY A 28 2.63 7.63 -6.38
C GLY A 28 1.84 6.58 -5.60
N GLY A 29 2.53 5.51 -5.25
CA GLY A 29 1.97 4.42 -4.46
C GLY A 29 2.81 3.14 -4.53
N PHE A 30 2.39 2.16 -3.74
CA PHE A 30 3.06 0.87 -3.69
C PHE A 30 2.58 -0.06 -4.81
N LYS A 31 3.53 -0.83 -5.36
CA LYS A 31 3.26 -2.05 -6.11
C LYS A 31 3.68 -3.26 -5.30
N LEU A 32 2.77 -4.19 -5.10
CA LEU A 32 3.09 -5.51 -4.56
C LEU A 32 3.34 -6.53 -5.67
N SER A 33 4.28 -7.44 -5.43
CA SER A 33 4.30 -8.72 -6.14
C SER A 33 3.08 -9.58 -5.75
N ASP A 34 2.69 -10.53 -6.59
CA ASP A 34 1.58 -11.45 -6.27
C ASP A 34 1.84 -12.21 -4.97
N THR A 35 3.08 -12.65 -4.73
CA THR A 35 3.48 -13.31 -3.48
C THR A 35 3.22 -12.42 -2.28
N ARG A 36 3.61 -11.13 -2.33
CA ARG A 36 3.35 -10.20 -1.21
C ARG A 36 1.87 -9.91 -1.05
N ARG A 37 1.11 -9.75 -2.13
CA ARG A 37 -0.34 -9.60 -1.99
C ARG A 37 -0.99 -10.81 -1.30
N LEU A 38 -0.55 -12.03 -1.63
CA LEU A 38 -1.10 -13.24 -1.03
C LEU A 38 -0.78 -13.39 0.47
N GLU A 39 0.30 -12.77 0.95
CA GLU A 39 0.64 -12.73 2.38
C GLU A 39 -0.20 -11.72 3.18
N MET A 40 -0.87 -10.76 2.52
CA MET A 40 -1.78 -9.87 3.23
C MET A 40 -2.94 -10.68 3.82
N PRO A 41 -3.25 -10.53 5.12
CA PRO A 41 -4.41 -11.20 5.72
C PRO A 41 -5.72 -10.74 5.08
N SER A 42 -6.71 -11.66 5.01
CA SER A 42 -8.12 -11.24 4.89
C SER A 42 -8.53 -10.52 6.20
N PRO A 43 -9.26 -9.40 6.15
CA PRO A 43 -9.93 -8.80 4.97
C PRO A 43 -9.07 -7.85 4.13
N PHE A 44 -7.90 -7.41 4.58
CA PHE A 44 -7.11 -6.36 3.92
C PHE A 44 -6.73 -6.66 2.46
N ARG A 45 -6.49 -7.93 2.14
CA ARG A 45 -6.16 -8.39 0.77
C ARG A 45 -7.33 -8.27 -0.21
N GLU A 46 -8.55 -8.34 0.32
CA GLU A 46 -9.82 -8.37 -0.42
C GLU A 46 -10.44 -6.98 -0.58
N GLU A 47 -9.87 -5.97 0.09
CA GLU A 47 -10.30 -4.59 -0.06
C GLU A 47 -10.02 -4.08 -1.49
N ASP A 48 -11.03 -3.43 -2.08
CA ASP A 48 -10.89 -2.75 -3.36
C ASP A 48 -9.93 -1.56 -3.22
N THR A 49 -8.93 -1.51 -4.09
CA THR A 49 -7.98 -0.39 -4.19
C THR A 49 -8.37 0.53 -5.33
N TRP A 50 -8.07 1.83 -5.20
CA TRP A 50 -8.41 2.85 -6.19
C TRP A 50 -7.80 2.53 -7.57
N ALA A 51 -6.55 2.09 -7.58
CA ALA A 51 -5.83 1.73 -8.80
C ALA A 51 -6.11 0.30 -9.30
N GLY A 52 -6.67 -0.56 -8.45
CA GLY A 52 -6.87 -1.98 -8.74
C GLY A 52 -5.58 -2.79 -8.87
N GLY A 53 -5.75 -4.11 -9.05
CA GLY A 53 -4.63 -5.04 -9.13
C GLY A 53 -3.74 -4.95 -7.89
N ASN A 54 -2.42 -5.03 -8.07
CA ASN A 54 -1.47 -4.97 -6.96
C ASN A 54 -0.96 -3.55 -6.68
N TRP A 55 -1.75 -2.53 -7.01
CA TRP A 55 -1.41 -1.13 -6.80
C TRP A 55 -2.18 -0.54 -5.64
N TYR A 56 -1.47 0.21 -4.81
CA TYR A 56 -1.98 0.86 -3.61
C TYR A 56 -1.56 2.33 -3.67
N GLU A 57 -2.51 3.21 -3.96
CA GLU A 57 -2.32 4.65 -4.14
C GLU A 57 -1.88 5.34 -2.83
N GLU A 58 -1.07 6.39 -2.91
CA GLU A 58 -0.41 7.03 -1.75
C GLU A 58 -1.36 7.77 -0.81
N ASP A 59 -2.43 8.38 -1.32
CA ASP A 59 -3.39 9.16 -0.55
C ASP A 59 -4.49 8.31 0.10
N CYS A 60 -4.70 7.06 -0.35
CA CYS A 60 -5.76 6.20 0.19
C CYS A 60 -5.32 4.77 0.57
N ASP A 61 -4.76 3.99 -0.37
CA ASP A 61 -4.62 2.54 -0.19
C ASP A 61 -3.29 2.13 0.45
N SER A 62 -2.28 3.01 0.43
CA SER A 62 -0.93 2.73 0.93
C SER A 62 -0.88 2.35 2.40
N ALA A 63 -1.86 2.81 3.19
CA ALA A 63 -2.03 2.40 4.58
C ALA A 63 -2.24 0.88 4.73
N LEU A 64 -2.88 0.21 3.77
CA LEU A 64 -3.04 -1.26 3.78
C LEU A 64 -1.68 -1.97 3.71
N VAL A 65 -0.78 -1.49 2.86
CA VAL A 65 0.55 -2.07 2.69
C VAL A 65 1.39 -1.87 3.96
N ILE A 66 1.42 -0.65 4.48
CA ILE A 66 2.19 -0.32 5.69
C ILE A 66 1.67 -1.11 6.88
N TYR A 67 0.35 -1.24 7.02
CA TYR A 67 -0.28 -1.97 8.11
C TYR A 67 -0.07 -3.49 8.03
N CYS A 68 -0.08 -4.07 6.82
CA CYS A 68 0.12 -5.51 6.64
C CYS A 68 1.60 -5.93 6.73
N PHE A 69 2.54 -5.01 6.49
CA PHE A 69 3.98 -5.29 6.54
C PHE A 69 4.76 -4.30 7.42
N PRO A 70 4.36 -4.10 8.69
CA PRO A 70 4.89 -3.03 9.53
C PRO A 70 6.40 -3.16 9.78
N GLN A 71 6.96 -4.37 9.68
CA GLN A 71 8.39 -4.63 9.87
C GLN A 71 9.31 -3.95 8.84
N PHE A 72 8.77 -3.48 7.72
CA PHE A 72 9.55 -2.78 6.68
C PHE A 72 9.42 -1.26 6.74
N PHE A 73 8.67 -0.73 7.72
CA PHE A 73 8.39 0.69 7.82
C PHE A 73 8.78 1.26 9.18
N PRO A 74 9.17 2.54 9.24
CA PRO A 74 9.33 3.25 10.50
C PRO A 74 8.05 3.25 11.35
N GLU A 75 8.20 3.18 12.68
CA GLU A 75 7.09 3.09 13.62
C GLU A 75 6.07 4.22 13.48
N ASN A 76 6.52 5.43 13.16
CA ASN A 76 5.63 6.58 12.94
C ASN A 76 4.75 6.40 11.69
N GLN A 77 5.25 5.77 10.63
CA GLN A 77 4.45 5.45 9.44
C GLN A 77 3.43 4.36 9.73
N VAL A 78 3.81 3.35 10.52
CA VAL A 78 2.91 2.29 10.97
C VAL A 78 1.74 2.86 11.77
N LYS A 79 2.02 3.76 12.73
CA LYS A 79 0.98 4.45 13.52
C LYS A 79 0.08 5.32 12.63
N ALA A 80 0.65 6.04 11.67
CA ALA A 80 -0.12 6.87 10.74
C ALA A 80 -1.06 6.01 9.87
N ALA A 81 -0.56 4.88 9.34
CA ALA A 81 -1.36 3.94 8.56
C ALA A 81 -2.50 3.33 9.37
N GLU A 82 -2.25 2.92 10.61
CA GLU A 82 -3.30 2.40 11.49
C GLU A 82 -4.39 3.46 11.74
N ASN A 83 -4.01 4.70 12.07
CA ASN A 83 -4.97 5.79 12.28
C ASN A 83 -5.80 6.08 11.02
N MET A 84 -5.16 6.07 9.86
CA MET A 84 -5.82 6.25 8.58
C MET A 84 -6.83 5.13 8.31
N LEU A 85 -6.46 3.86 8.52
CA LEU A 85 -7.40 2.74 8.35
C LEU A 85 -8.56 2.81 9.34
N ARG A 86 -8.32 3.19 10.60
CA ARG A 86 -9.40 3.40 11.58
C ARG A 86 -10.37 4.51 11.18
N SER A 87 -9.87 5.56 10.52
CA SER A 87 -10.71 6.69 10.10
C SER A 87 -11.46 6.43 8.79
N TYR A 88 -10.78 5.88 7.79
CA TYR A 88 -11.30 5.79 6.42
C TYR A 88 -11.84 4.41 6.04
N LYS A 89 -11.35 3.34 6.69
CA LYS A 89 -11.79 1.96 6.48
C LYS A 89 -12.07 1.24 7.81
N PRO A 90 -12.94 1.81 8.68
CA PRO A 90 -13.18 1.26 10.01
C PRO A 90 -13.74 -0.17 9.99
N HIS A 91 -14.35 -0.62 8.89
CA HIS A 91 -14.82 -2.00 8.72
C HIS A 91 -13.69 -3.03 8.72
N LEU A 92 -12.47 -2.66 8.33
CA LEU A 92 -11.30 -3.55 8.36
C LEU A 92 -10.66 -3.64 9.76
N MET A 93 -11.06 -2.77 10.68
CA MET A 93 -10.36 -2.57 11.96
C MET A 93 -11.17 -3.07 13.17
N LYS A 94 -12.24 -3.84 12.94
CA LYS A 94 -13.25 -4.17 13.97
C LYS A 94 -12.84 -5.28 14.96
N ASP A 95 -11.75 -6.00 14.71
CA ASP A 95 -11.40 -7.22 15.45
C ASP A 95 -9.99 -7.22 16.07
N LYS A 96 -9.51 -6.07 16.56
CA LYS A 96 -8.31 -6.00 17.42
C LYS A 96 -8.61 -5.40 18.78
#